data_AF-A0A6P2B4K5-F1
#
_entry.id   AF-A0A6P2B4K5-F1
#
_cell.length_a   1.000
_cell.length_b   1.000
_cell.length_c   1.000
_cell.angle_alpha   90.00
_cell.angle_beta   90.00
_cell.angle_gamma   90.00
#
_symmetry.space_group_name_H-M   'P 1'
#
loop_
_entity.id
_entity.type
_entity.pdbx_description
1 polymer ?
#
loop_
_entity_poly.entity_id
_entity_poly.type
_entity_poly.pdbx_seq_one_letter_code
_entity_poly.pdbx_strand_id
1 'polypeptide(L)'
;MQEELQHHIDTIIAAAQALISRQDGELSDRQEQFVRAILTNAEQFIHLATRFIAEPPAYVSDDLRHELSNPLTPMYGYSELLMKRTMETLTPAQRQHVVTISQSTDELRRIVEYLLKRGRSAAASS
;
A
#
# COMPACT_ATOMS: atom_id res chain seq x y z
N MET A 1 8.95 7.09 11.37
CA MET A 1 7.74 7.53 10.63
C MET A 1 7.96 7.68 9.13
N GLN A 2 8.75 8.63 8.62
CA GLN A 2 9.05 8.67 7.18
C GLN A 2 9.78 7.39 6.73
N GLU A 3 10.79 6.96 7.50
CA GLU A 3 11.51 5.70 7.26
C GLU A 3 10.60 4.47 7.35
N GLU A 4 9.63 4.46 8.27
CA GLU A 4 8.67 3.35 8.43
C GLU A 4 7.69 3.28 7.25
N LEU A 5 7.18 4.43 6.82
CA LEU A 5 6.31 4.52 5.64
C LEU A 5 7.07 4.07 4.38
N GLN A 6 8.30 4.54 4.20
CA GLN A 6 9.16 4.13 3.09
C GLN A 6 9.42 2.62 3.11
N HIS A 7 9.78 2.08 4.28
CA HIS A 7 10.05 0.65 4.45
C HIS A 7 8.87 -0.24 4.03
N HIS A 8 7.65 0.10 4.45
CA HIS A 8 6.47 -0.70 4.09
C HIS A 8 6.12 -0.58 2.60
N ILE A 9 6.27 0.59 1.99
CA ILE A 9 6.09 0.73 0.54
C ILE A 9 7.11 -0.11 -0.22
N ASP A 10 8.39 0.00 0.12
CA ASP A 10 9.46 -0.75 -0.54
C ASP A 10 9.23 -2.26 -0.42
N THR A 11 8.74 -2.69 0.74
CA THR A 11 8.34 -4.09 1.01
C THR A 11 7.19 -4.53 0.10
N ILE A 12 6.15 -3.71 -0.08
CA ILE A 12 5.04 -4.00 -1.00
C ILE A 12 5.53 -4.09 -2.44
N ILE A 13 6.34 -3.12 -2.88
CA ILE A 13 6.88 -3.06 -4.24
C ILE A 13 7.74 -4.30 -4.51
N ALA A 14 8.67 -4.63 -3.61
CA ALA A 14 9.55 -5.79 -3.76
C ALA A 14 8.76 -7.10 -3.84
N ALA A 15 7.77 -7.30 -2.97
CA ALA A 15 6.93 -8.50 -2.98
C ALA A 15 6.07 -8.58 -4.26
N ALA A 16 5.49 -7.47 -4.72
CA ALA A 16 4.72 -7.43 -5.96
C ALA A 16 5.60 -7.69 -7.19
N GLN A 17 6.82 -7.16 -7.22
CA GLN A 17 7.79 -7.43 -8.27
C GLN A 17 8.26 -8.88 -8.29
N ALA A 18 8.49 -9.50 -7.12
CA ALA A 18 8.82 -10.93 -7.04
C ALA A 18 7.72 -11.79 -7.67
N LEU A 19 6.46 -11.49 -7.35
CA LEU A 19 5.28 -12.14 -7.94
C LEU A 19 5.20 -11.95 -9.48
N ILE A 20 5.43 -10.74 -9.99
CA ILE A 20 5.39 -10.44 -11.44
C ILE A 20 6.58 -11.08 -12.19
N SER A 21 7.73 -11.19 -11.54
CA SER A 21 8.95 -11.78 -12.12
C SER A 21 8.86 -13.30 -12.32
N ARG A 22 7.77 -13.93 -11.82
CA ARG A 22 7.48 -15.37 -11.96
C ARG A 22 8.57 -16.27 -11.37
N GLN A 23 9.37 -15.75 -10.43
CA GLN A 23 10.41 -16.52 -9.74
C GLN A 23 9.84 -17.72 -8.97
N ASP A 24 8.62 -17.57 -8.43
CA ASP A 24 7.95 -18.57 -7.60
C ASP A 24 6.77 -19.29 -8.30
N GLY A 25 6.74 -19.21 -9.63
CA GLY A 25 5.70 -19.78 -10.48
C GLY A 25 4.87 -18.73 -11.23
N GLU A 26 4.09 -19.21 -12.20
CA GLU A 26 3.17 -18.39 -12.98
C GLU A 26 1.98 -17.92 -12.13
N LEU A 27 1.51 -16.71 -12.41
CA LEU A 27 0.24 -16.20 -11.91
C LEU A 27 -0.80 -16.39 -12.99
N SER A 28 -2.05 -16.62 -12.60
CA SER A 28 -3.15 -16.51 -13.56
C SER A 28 -3.34 -15.06 -13.99
N ASP A 29 -3.94 -14.83 -15.16
CA ASP A 29 -4.15 -13.47 -15.70
C ASP A 29 -4.82 -12.54 -14.69
N ARG A 30 -5.77 -13.08 -13.91
CA ARG A 30 -6.50 -12.33 -12.89
C ARG A 30 -5.61 -12.01 -11.68
N GLN A 31 -4.79 -12.96 -11.24
CA GLN A 31 -3.84 -12.73 -10.16
C GLN A 31 -2.79 -11.69 -10.58
N GLU A 32 -2.26 -11.80 -11.80
CA GLU A 32 -1.30 -10.85 -12.36
C GLU A 32 -1.92 -9.45 -12.44
N GLN A 33 -3.18 -9.33 -12.87
CA GLN A 33 -3.90 -8.04 -12.89
C GLN A 33 -3.98 -7.41 -11.50
N PHE A 34 -4.27 -8.19 -10.47
CA PHE A 34 -4.33 -7.70 -9.09
C PHE A 34 -2.97 -7.28 -8.56
N VAL A 35 -1.92 -8.07 -8.80
CA VAL A 35 -0.55 -7.73 -8.37
C VAL A 35 -0.06 -6.46 -9.08
N ARG A 36 -0.35 -6.30 -10.37
CA ARG A 36 -0.05 -5.06 -11.10
C ARG A 36 -0.79 -3.86 -10.53
N ALA A 37 -2.08 -4.03 -10.21
CA ALA A 37 -2.85 -2.95 -9.59
C ALA A 37 -2.29 -2.55 -8.22
N ILE A 38 -1.87 -3.52 -7.39
CA ILE A 38 -1.18 -3.25 -6.11
C ILE A 38 0.09 -2.44 -6.37
N LEU A 39 0.95 -2.88 -7.29
CA LEU A 39 2.21 -2.21 -7.61
C LEU A 39 1.99 -0.75 -8.05
N THR A 40 1.07 -0.51 -9.00
CA THR A 40 0.77 0.84 -9.47
C THR A 40 0.25 1.74 -8.34
N ASN A 41 -0.56 1.20 -7.43
CA ASN A 41 -1.05 1.99 -6.29
C ASN A 41 0.05 2.26 -5.24
N ALA A 42 1.00 1.33 -5.04
CA ALA A 42 2.14 1.55 -4.17
C ALA A 42 3.07 2.66 -4.72
N GLU A 43 3.31 2.65 -6.03
CA GLU A 43 4.08 3.70 -6.73
C GLU A 43 3.36 5.06 -6.68
N GLN A 44 2.04 5.09 -6.83
CA GLN A 44 1.29 6.34 -6.64
C GLN A 44 1.36 6.83 -5.18
N PHE A 45 1.26 5.91 -4.22
CA PHE A 45 1.27 6.24 -2.80
C PHE A 45 2.58 6.88 -2.36
N ILE A 46 3.75 6.42 -2.83
CA ILE A 46 5.04 7.03 -2.46
C ILE A 46 5.14 8.51 -2.89
N HIS A 47 4.62 8.84 -4.07
CA HIS A 47 4.60 10.22 -4.55
C HIS A 47 3.70 11.11 -3.68
N LEU A 48 2.53 10.61 -3.30
CA LEU A 48 1.59 11.33 -2.42
C LEU A 48 2.14 11.48 -1.01
N ALA A 49 2.72 10.42 -0.45
CA ALA A 49 3.30 10.44 0.88
C ALA A 49 4.49 11.39 0.98
N THR A 50 5.33 11.44 -0.06
CA THR A 50 6.46 12.39 -0.12
C THR A 50 5.96 13.84 -0.08
N ARG A 51 4.93 14.17 -0.85
CA ARG A 51 4.30 15.50 -0.83
C ARG A 51 3.69 15.82 0.54
N PHE A 52 2.94 14.87 1.10
CA PHE A 52 2.31 15.02 2.41
C PHE A 52 3.32 15.29 3.53
N ILE A 53 4.47 14.61 3.52
CA ILE A 53 5.52 14.76 4.55
C ILE A 53 6.28 16.08 4.38
N ALA A 54 6.42 16.57 3.14
CA ALA A 54 7.09 17.83 2.85
C ALA A 54 6.29 19.07 3.26
N GLU A 55 4.96 18.96 3.32
CA GLU A 55 4.07 20.05 3.71
C GLU A 55 3.89 20.13 5.24
N PRO A 56 3.95 21.32 5.87
CA PRO A 56 3.65 21.44 7.29
C PRO A 56 2.20 20.97 7.57
N PRO A 57 1.93 20.23 8.66
CA PRO A 57 0.63 19.60 8.87
C PRO A 57 -0.58 20.55 8.90
N ALA A 58 -0.37 21.84 9.20
CA ALA A 58 -1.40 22.88 9.20
C ALA A 58 -1.83 23.33 7.80
N TYR A 59 -1.00 23.09 6.77
CA TYR A 59 -1.25 23.51 5.39
C TYR A 59 -1.65 22.36 4.46
N VAL A 60 -1.57 21.11 4.94
CA VAL A 60 -2.02 19.94 4.19
C VAL A 60 -3.53 20.03 3.96
N SER A 61 -3.92 20.19 2.69
CA SER A 61 -5.32 20.26 2.26
C SER A 61 -6.08 18.97 2.54
N ASP A 62 -7.40 19.08 2.73
CA ASP A 62 -8.27 17.90 2.85
C ASP A 62 -8.21 17.01 1.61
N ASP A 63 -8.03 17.60 0.43
CA ASP A 63 -7.83 16.86 -0.82
C ASP A 63 -6.58 15.97 -0.77
N LEU A 64 -5.43 16.50 -0.33
CA LEU A 64 -4.20 15.71 -0.23
C LEU A 64 -4.33 14.58 0.82
N ARG A 65 -5.09 14.82 1.90
CA ARG A 65 -5.40 13.79 2.92
C ARG A 65 -6.25 12.66 2.34
N HIS A 66 -7.25 13.00 1.53
CA HIS A 66 -8.08 12.04 0.84
C HIS A 66 -7.29 11.27 -0.23
N GLU A 67 -6.53 11.98 -1.06
CA GLU A 67 -5.67 11.39 -2.09
C GLU A 67 -4.69 10.38 -1.50
N LEU A 68 -4.07 10.67 -0.35
CA LEU A 68 -3.14 9.75 0.32
C LEU A 68 -3.80 8.43 0.73
N SER A 69 -5.09 8.45 1.07
CA SER A 69 -5.82 7.26 1.50
C SER A 69 -6.32 6.40 0.34
N ASN A 70 -6.55 7.01 -0.82
CA ASN A 70 -7.14 6.36 -1.99
C ASN A 70 -6.37 5.11 -2.45
N PRO A 71 -5.05 5.15 -2.68
CA PRO A 71 -4.32 3.98 -3.18
C PRO A 71 -4.21 2.83 -2.15
N LEU A 72 -4.41 3.09 -0.86
CA LEU A 72 -4.42 2.03 0.16
C LEU A 72 -5.61 1.07 0.00
N THR A 73 -6.76 1.59 -0.46
CA THR A 73 -8.00 0.81 -0.61
C THR A 73 -7.84 -0.34 -1.62
N PRO A 74 -7.40 -0.12 -2.87
CA PRO A 74 -7.19 -1.20 -3.81
C PRO A 74 -6.04 -2.13 -3.38
N MET A 75 -4.96 -1.62 -2.77
CA MET A 75 -3.88 -2.49 -2.28
C MET A 75 -4.39 -3.53 -1.28
N TYR A 76 -5.16 -3.07 -0.29
CA TYR A 76 -5.77 -3.95 0.71
C TYR A 76 -6.81 -4.89 0.08
N GLY A 77 -7.69 -4.36 -0.77
CA GLY A 77 -8.74 -5.14 -1.40
C GLY A 77 -8.19 -6.27 -2.28
N TYR A 78 -7.15 -5.98 -3.06
CA TYR A 78 -6.53 -6.97 -3.94
C TYR A 78 -5.68 -7.99 -3.17
N SER A 79 -4.95 -7.59 -2.12
CA SER A 79 -4.22 -8.56 -1.28
C SER A 79 -5.18 -9.53 -0.60
N GLU A 80 -6.31 -9.03 -0.07
CA GLU A 80 -7.37 -9.85 0.50
C GLU A 80 -7.98 -10.83 -0.51
N LEU A 81 -8.27 -10.36 -1.74
CA LEU A 81 -8.81 -11.21 -2.79
C LEU A 81 -7.82 -12.32 -3.20
N LEU A 82 -6.52 -12.01 -3.29
CA LEU A 82 -5.47 -12.99 -3.57
C LEU A 82 -5.32 -14.05 -2.47
N MET A 83 -5.59 -13.69 -1.21
CA MET A 83 -5.52 -14.64 -0.09
C MET A 83 -6.74 -15.57 0.02
N LYS A 84 -7.88 -15.20 -0.59
CA LYS A 84 -9.11 -16.01 -0.56
C LYS A 84 -8.94 -17.27 -1.42
N ARG A 85 -9.39 -18.40 -0.86
CA ARG A 85 -9.40 -19.72 -1.55
C ARG A 85 -10.29 -19.78 -2.79
N THR A 86 -11.04 -18.71 -3.08
CA THR A 86 -11.86 -18.56 -4.29
C THR A 86 -11.03 -18.16 -5.52
N MET A 87 -9.80 -17.68 -5.32
CA MET A 87 -8.83 -17.52 -6.41
C MET A 87 -8.12 -18.84 -6.68
N GLU A 88 -7.54 -18.96 -7.88
CA GLU A 88 -6.62 -20.05 -8.20
C GLU A 88 -5.52 -20.19 -7.13
N THR A 89 -4.99 -21.40 -6.97
CA THR A 89 -4.13 -21.71 -5.82
C THR A 89 -2.74 -21.12 -6.02
N LEU A 90 -2.35 -20.17 -5.17
CA LEU A 90 -0.98 -19.67 -5.08
C LEU A 90 -0.04 -20.76 -4.53
N THR A 91 1.19 -20.81 -5.02
CA THR A 91 2.25 -21.60 -4.38
C THR A 91 2.53 -21.08 -2.97
N PRO A 92 3.12 -21.88 -2.06
CA PRO A 92 3.48 -21.41 -0.72
C PRO A 92 4.36 -20.14 -0.74
N ALA A 93 5.29 -20.05 -1.70
CA ALA A 93 6.16 -18.87 -1.86
C ALA A 93 5.38 -17.64 -2.37
N GLN A 94 4.54 -17.80 -3.39
CA GLN A 94 3.65 -16.71 -3.86
C GLN A 94 2.71 -16.23 -2.73
N ARG A 95 2.15 -17.16 -1.94
CA ARG A 95 1.32 -16.84 -0.78
C ARG A 95 2.09 -16.01 0.25
N GLN A 96 3.37 -16.29 0.48
CA GLN A 96 4.19 -15.53 1.42
C GLN A 96 4.36 -14.07 0.96
N HIS A 97 4.55 -13.83 -0.33
CA HIS A 97 4.60 -12.47 -0.89
C HIS A 97 3.26 -11.74 -0.72
N VAL A 98 2.13 -12.41 -0.99
CA VAL A 98 0.80 -11.81 -0.81
C VAL A 98 0.53 -11.47 0.66
N VAL A 99 0.92 -12.35 1.60
CA VAL A 99 0.82 -12.06 3.05
C VAL A 99 1.66 -10.83 3.40
N THR A 100 2.88 -10.75 2.87
CA THR A 100 3.80 -9.62 3.10
C THR A 100 3.22 -8.30 2.59
N ILE A 101 2.60 -8.31 1.40
CA ILE A 101 1.88 -7.16 0.85
C ILE A 101 0.73 -6.75 1.77
N SER A 102 -0.09 -7.71 2.21
CA SER A 102 -1.26 -7.42 3.05
C SER A 102 -0.86 -6.80 4.39
N GLN A 103 0.12 -7.40 5.07
CA GLN A 103 0.61 -6.90 6.36
C GLN A 103 1.22 -5.50 6.23
N SER A 104 2.03 -5.27 5.20
CA SER A 104 2.65 -3.96 4.98
C SER A 104 1.60 -2.91 4.61
N THR A 105 0.55 -3.28 3.87
CA THR A 105 -0.56 -2.38 3.55
C THR A 105 -1.35 -1.98 4.80
N ASP A 106 -1.58 -2.93 5.72
CA ASP A 106 -2.23 -2.65 7.00
C ASP A 106 -1.40 -1.71 7.87
N GLU A 107 -0.08 -1.91 7.94
CA GLU A 107 0.80 -0.99 8.68
C GLU A 107 0.84 0.40 8.03
N LEU A 108 0.92 0.50 6.70
CA LEU A 108 0.82 1.79 6.01
C LEU A 108 -0.48 2.52 6.35
N ARG A 109 -1.60 1.81 6.36
CA ARG A 109 -2.89 2.40 6.72
C ARG A 109 -2.89 2.95 8.13
N ARG A 110 -2.35 2.22 9.11
CA ARG A 110 -2.24 2.71 10.50
C ARG A 110 -1.37 3.95 10.61
N ILE A 111 -0.23 3.97 9.91
CA ILE A 111 0.68 5.13 9.88
C ILE A 111 -0.02 6.35 9.27
N VAL A 112 -0.71 6.17 8.15
CA VAL A 112 -1.47 7.25 7.49
C VAL A 112 -2.59 7.76 8.39
N GLU A 113 -3.38 6.88 8.99
CA GLU A 113 -4.46 7.27 9.91
C GLU A 113 -3.92 8.09 11.10
N TYR A 114 -2.76 7.69 11.64
CA TYR A 114 -2.06 8.45 12.68
C TYR A 114 -1.61 9.84 12.19
N LEU A 115 -0.97 9.92 11.02
CA LEU A 115 -0.52 11.18 10.41
C LEU A 115 -1.68 12.15 10.16
N LEU A 116 -2.78 11.64 9.58
CA LEU A 116 -3.98 12.41 9.31
C LEU A 116 -4.62 12.95 10.58
N LYS A 117 -4.70 12.13 11.64
CA LYS A 117 -5.23 12.54 12.93
C LYS A 117 -4.38 13.66 13.53
N ARG A 118 -3.06 13.50 13.54
CA ARG A 118 -2.12 14.52 14.05
C ARG A 118 -2.22 15.84 13.27
N GLY A 119 -2.32 15.78 11.94
CA GLY A 119 -2.46 16.98 11.12
C GLY A 119 -3.77 17.74 11.37
N ARG A 120 -4.87 17.04 11.67
CA ARG A 120 -6.15 17.70 12.01
C ARG A 120 -6.08 18.41 13.38
N SER A 121 -5.46 17.76 14.38
CA SER A 121 -5.30 18.35 15.71
C SER A 121 -4.41 19.60 15.68
N ALA A 122 -3.38 19.62 14.83
CA ALA A 122 -2.53 20.80 14.64
C ALA A 122 -3.30 21.99 14.05
N ALA A 123 -4.09 21.76 13.00
CA ALA A 123 -4.90 22.81 12.36
C ALA A 123 -6.01 23.38 13.25
N ALA A 124 -6.55 22.58 14.18
CA ALA A 124 -7.55 23.03 15.14
C ALA A 124 -6.97 23.88 16.29
N SER A 125 -5.63 23.93 16.43
CA SER A 125 -4.92 24.64 17.50
C SER A 125 -4.17 25.89 17.01
N SER A 126 -4.26 26.20 15.72
CA SER A 126 -3.62 27.34 15.02
C SER A 126 -4.66 28.36 14.61
#